data_AF-A0A927CGN0-F1
#
_entry.id   AF-A0A927CGN0-F1
#
_cell.length_a   1.000
_cell.length_b   1.000
_cell.length_c   1.000
_cell.angle_alpha   90.00
_cell.angle_beta   90.00
_cell.angle_gamma   90.00
#
_symmetry.space_group_name_H-M   'P 1'
#
loop_
_entity.id
_entity.type
_entity.pdbx_description
1 polymer ?
#
loop_
_entity_poly.entity_id
_entity_poly.type
_entity_poly.pdbx_seq_one_letter_code
_entity_poly.pdbx_strand_id
1 'polypeptide(L)'
;MTRNRETSRRMAALLLASLLLLVAAGCGKDAQTGEGGAESSVRDGDVTLVIGAYSVVKDAFAELLPKFQAYWLEETGQKVTFQESYEASGTQARAIAGGFEADVAILAMEGDLDKIADAGFITHDWKAQPNNGFITNSIVVLGTRAGNPLGIKDWEDLTKDGVKVLYPNPKTSGGAQWDINAIYGAGLKMSEEKSGTKDPAFAKSFLKAVHANVESLDKSGRASMAAFEYGVGDVIVTYENELLARLKQGVAYDIVVPKSTILIENPAAVVDKNVDRHGTRKVAEAFIAYLQSEEAQRLLAEHGFRPVNGVVAEEAEGRFETPEDLFDISYLGGWPEVRSTLYSKKGVWYQVLADL
;
A
#
# COMPACT_ATOMS: atom_id res chain seq x y z
N MET A 1 20.65 -78.57 15.99
CA MET A 1 20.91 -77.36 16.81
C MET A 1 19.57 -76.87 17.36
N THR A 2 18.88 -77.54 18.29
CA THR A 2 19.14 -77.82 19.72
C THR A 2 19.52 -76.59 20.56
N ARG A 3 18.65 -76.28 21.55
CA ARG A 3 18.76 -75.39 22.72
C ARG A 3 18.76 -73.87 22.40
N ASN A 4 17.92 -73.02 23.00
CA ASN A 4 17.55 -72.98 24.42
C ASN A 4 16.06 -72.64 24.64
N ARG A 5 15.46 -73.48 25.47
CA ARG A 5 14.22 -73.27 26.23
C ARG A 5 14.68 -72.79 27.62
N GLU A 6 13.78 -72.13 28.34
CA GLU A 6 13.85 -71.84 29.79
C GLU A 6 14.51 -70.52 30.21
N THR A 7 13.65 -69.49 30.29
CA THR A 7 13.39 -68.63 31.47
C THR A 7 12.38 -67.59 30.94
N SER A 8 11.20 -67.35 31.48
CA SER A 8 10.60 -67.80 32.71
C SER A 8 9.09 -67.76 32.51
N ARG A 9 8.43 -68.89 32.76
CA ARG A 9 6.99 -68.98 33.00
C ARG A 9 6.65 -68.05 34.17
N ARG A 10 5.67 -67.16 34.00
CA ARG A 10 4.72 -66.77 35.05
C ARG A 10 3.49 -66.13 34.38
N MET A 11 2.45 -66.96 34.29
CA MET A 11 1.01 -66.62 34.42
C MET A 11 0.52 -65.43 33.57
N ALA A 12 -0.10 -65.59 32.40
CA ALA A 12 -1.37 -66.30 32.16
C ALA A 12 -2.43 -66.07 33.26
N ALA A 13 -3.42 -65.24 32.90
CA ALA A 13 -4.86 -65.50 33.02
C ALA A 13 -5.67 -64.60 33.99
N LEU A 14 -6.70 -63.96 33.42
CA LEU A 14 -8.11 -63.88 33.86
C LEU A 14 -8.69 -62.55 34.39
N LEU A 15 -9.75 -62.13 33.65
CA LEU A 15 -11.07 -61.60 34.06
C LEU A 15 -11.14 -60.15 34.61
N LEU A 16 -11.89 -59.18 34.06
CA LEU A 16 -13.27 -59.07 33.50
C LEU A 16 -14.37 -58.96 34.58
N ALA A 17 -15.17 -57.87 34.47
CA ALA A 17 -16.35 -57.45 35.26
C ALA A 17 -16.04 -56.93 36.68
N SER A 18 -16.65 -55.89 37.26
CA SER A 18 -17.86 -55.05 37.07
C SER A 18 -17.82 -53.99 38.22
N LEU A 19 -18.51 -52.85 38.28
CA LEU A 19 -19.95 -52.60 38.29
C LEU A 19 -20.19 -51.07 38.48
N LEU A 20 -21.42 -50.63 38.16
CA LEU A 20 -21.98 -49.28 38.05
C LEU A 20 -21.98 -48.41 39.31
N LEU A 21 -22.13 -47.08 39.11
CA LEU A 21 -23.20 -46.27 39.72
C LEU A 21 -23.41 -44.93 38.97
N LEU A 22 -24.54 -44.84 38.24
CA LEU A 22 -25.20 -43.59 37.87
C LEU A 22 -26.11 -43.16 39.03
N VAL A 23 -26.06 -41.90 39.46
CA VAL A 23 -27.17 -41.24 40.17
C VAL A 23 -27.32 -39.78 39.70
N ALA A 24 -28.46 -39.56 39.04
CA ALA A 24 -29.37 -38.42 39.01
C ALA A 24 -28.86 -36.95 38.91
N ALA A 25 -29.41 -36.29 37.88
CA ALA A 25 -29.60 -34.85 37.80
C ALA A 25 -30.51 -34.32 38.93
N GLY A 26 -30.17 -33.15 39.46
CA GLY A 26 -31.00 -32.35 40.35
C GLY A 26 -30.80 -30.87 40.08
N CYS A 27 -31.88 -30.18 39.70
CA CYS A 27 -31.95 -28.77 39.35
C CYS A 27 -31.52 -27.84 40.50
N GLY A 28 -30.75 -26.81 40.16
CA GLY A 28 -30.61 -25.59 40.96
C GLY A 28 -30.55 -24.40 40.01
N LYS A 29 -31.70 -23.77 39.78
CA LYS A 29 -31.81 -22.43 39.19
C LYS A 29 -31.23 -21.45 40.22
N ASP A 30 -30.14 -20.79 39.88
CA ASP A 30 -29.95 -19.40 40.28
C ASP A 30 -29.55 -18.61 39.05
N ALA A 31 -30.51 -17.81 38.60
CA ALA A 31 -30.26 -16.73 37.67
C ALA A 31 -29.63 -15.59 38.48
N GLN A 32 -28.37 -15.29 38.22
CA GLN A 32 -27.85 -13.94 38.40
C GLN A 32 -27.24 -13.48 37.10
N THR A 33 -28.01 -12.61 36.46
CA THR A 33 -27.61 -11.63 35.46
C THR A 33 -26.39 -10.85 35.95
N GLY A 34 -25.31 -10.93 35.19
CA GLY A 34 -24.20 -9.98 35.22
C GLY A 34 -23.81 -9.71 33.77
N GLU A 35 -24.28 -8.59 33.22
CA GLU A 35 -23.74 -8.01 31.99
C GLU A 35 -22.26 -7.67 32.21
N GLY A 36 -21.42 -8.12 31.29
CA GLY A 36 -19.98 -7.91 31.31
C GLY A 36 -19.33 -8.54 30.08
N GLY A 37 -19.91 -8.33 28.91
CA GLY A 37 -19.32 -8.74 27.63
C GLY A 37 -18.14 -7.85 27.27
N ALA A 38 -17.00 -8.09 27.91
CA ALA A 38 -15.70 -7.63 27.45
C ALA A 38 -14.71 -8.81 27.50
N GLU A 39 -14.91 -9.78 26.60
CA GLU A 39 -13.86 -10.75 26.29
C GLU A 39 -13.30 -10.47 24.90
N SER A 40 -12.24 -9.66 24.88
CA SER A 40 -11.19 -9.74 23.87
C SER A 40 -9.86 -9.94 24.61
N SER A 41 -9.66 -11.12 25.19
CA SER A 41 -8.30 -11.58 25.49
C SER A 41 -7.71 -12.14 24.20
N VAL A 42 -6.94 -11.33 23.47
CA VAL A 42 -6.01 -11.90 22.47
C VAL A 42 -5.19 -13.00 23.18
N ARG A 43 -4.90 -14.09 22.47
CA ARG A 43 -4.45 -15.34 23.09
C ARG A 43 -2.96 -15.62 22.86
N ASP A 44 -2.49 -16.50 23.73
CA ASP A 44 -1.17 -17.10 23.77
C ASP A 44 -0.75 -17.81 22.46
N GLY A 45 0.48 -17.51 22.05
CA GLY A 45 1.24 -18.13 20.96
C GLY A 45 1.70 -17.11 19.91
N ASP A 46 2.97 -17.14 19.54
CA ASP A 46 3.57 -16.27 18.51
C ASP A 46 2.89 -16.47 17.14
N VAL A 47 2.58 -15.37 16.45
CA VAL A 47 2.01 -15.36 15.08
C VAL A 47 2.97 -14.75 14.08
N THR A 48 2.81 -15.12 12.81
CA THR A 48 3.48 -14.47 11.68
C THR A 48 2.44 -13.79 10.82
N LEU A 49 2.57 -12.48 10.60
CA LEU A 49 1.74 -11.71 9.68
C LEU A 49 2.51 -11.52 8.37
N VAL A 50 1.92 -11.96 7.25
CA VAL A 50 2.48 -11.80 5.92
C VAL A 50 1.96 -10.51 5.29
N ILE A 51 2.86 -9.59 4.95
CA ILE A 51 2.51 -8.30 4.33
C ILE A 51 2.93 -8.32 2.87
N GLY A 52 1.97 -8.03 1.98
CA GLY A 52 2.22 -7.68 0.59
C GLY A 52 2.09 -6.18 0.39
N ALA A 53 3.20 -5.48 0.22
CA ALA A 53 3.25 -4.03 0.15
C ALA A 53 3.83 -3.49 -1.17
N TYR A 54 3.45 -2.28 -1.55
CA TYR A 54 4.12 -1.55 -2.64
C TYR A 54 5.50 -1.03 -2.19
N SER A 55 6.46 -0.94 -3.11
CA SER A 55 7.89 -0.76 -2.79
C SER A 55 8.28 0.54 -2.05
N VAL A 56 7.41 1.55 -2.06
CA VAL A 56 7.70 2.90 -1.56
C VAL A 56 7.55 2.99 -0.03
N VAL A 57 6.71 2.16 0.59
CA VAL A 57 6.54 2.16 2.06
C VAL A 57 7.64 1.42 2.82
N LYS A 58 8.54 0.71 2.12
CA LYS A 58 9.54 -0.17 2.72
C LYS A 58 10.36 0.49 3.84
N ASP A 59 10.84 1.71 3.63
CA ASP A 59 11.73 2.37 4.60
C ASP A 59 10.96 2.79 5.85
N ALA A 60 9.73 3.30 5.69
CA ALA A 60 8.87 3.61 6.83
C ALA A 60 8.45 2.35 7.59
N PHE A 61 8.18 1.25 6.87
CA PHE A 61 7.76 -0.01 7.47
C PHE A 61 8.89 -0.69 8.25
N ALA A 62 10.15 -0.51 7.83
CA ALA A 62 11.29 -0.98 8.61
C ALA A 62 11.32 -0.41 10.05
N GLU A 63 10.82 0.81 10.24
CA GLU A 63 10.71 1.44 11.57
C GLU A 63 9.34 1.21 12.23
N LEU A 64 8.27 1.12 11.44
CA LEU A 64 6.90 0.95 11.93
C LEU A 64 6.62 -0.46 12.44
N LEU A 65 7.11 -1.49 11.74
CA LEU A 65 6.82 -2.88 12.10
C LEU A 65 7.30 -3.23 13.52
N PRO A 66 8.54 -2.91 13.95
CA PRO A 66 8.97 -3.12 15.34
C PRO A 66 8.09 -2.40 16.38
N LYS A 67 7.58 -1.21 16.05
CA LYS A 67 6.68 -0.46 16.93
C LYS A 67 5.33 -1.15 17.08
N PHE A 68 4.76 -1.65 15.97
CA PHE A 68 3.56 -2.47 16.06
C PHE A 68 3.80 -3.78 16.83
N GLN A 69 4.95 -4.43 16.68
CA GLN A 69 5.27 -5.63 17.47
C GLN A 69 5.26 -5.33 18.97
N ALA A 70 5.86 -4.20 19.37
CA ALA A 70 5.87 -3.76 20.76
C ALA A 70 4.46 -3.42 21.26
N TYR A 71 3.71 -2.61 20.49
CA TYR A 71 2.32 -2.26 20.76
C TYR A 71 1.44 -3.50 20.92
N TRP A 72 1.50 -4.43 19.97
CA TRP A 72 0.71 -5.66 20.00
C TRP A 72 1.09 -6.52 21.21
N LEU A 73 2.38 -6.71 21.49
CA LEU A 73 2.82 -7.47 22.66
C LEU A 73 2.34 -6.84 23.98
N GLU A 74 2.38 -5.51 24.09
CA GLU A 74 1.91 -4.78 25.27
C GLU A 74 0.40 -4.92 25.47
N GLU A 75 -0.38 -4.71 24.41
CA GLU A 75 -1.85 -4.76 24.48
C GLU A 75 -2.40 -6.18 24.68
N THR A 76 -1.63 -7.20 24.26
CA THR A 76 -2.19 -8.54 24.06
C THR A 76 -1.43 -9.68 24.70
N GLY A 77 -0.15 -9.48 25.05
CA GLY A 77 0.77 -10.54 25.43
C GLY A 77 1.18 -11.47 24.27
N GLN A 78 0.67 -11.27 23.05
CA GLN A 78 1.00 -12.08 21.88
C GLN A 78 2.17 -11.45 21.11
N LYS A 79 3.17 -12.26 20.76
CA LYS A 79 4.23 -11.81 19.85
C LYS A 79 3.82 -12.00 18.40
N VAL A 80 4.00 -10.96 17.61
CA VAL A 80 3.85 -10.98 16.15
C VAL A 80 5.22 -10.88 15.49
N THR A 81 5.41 -11.63 14.42
CA THR A 81 6.56 -11.57 13.50
C THR A 81 6.06 -11.23 12.10
N PHE A 82 6.90 -10.66 11.26
CA PHE A 82 6.51 -10.23 9.93
C PHE A 82 7.26 -11.01 8.84
N GLN A 83 6.53 -11.37 7.79
CA GLN A 83 7.10 -11.75 6.50
C GLN A 83 6.68 -10.70 5.48
N GLU A 84 7.66 -10.11 4.80
CA GLU A 84 7.43 -8.90 4.01
C GLU A 84 7.75 -9.15 2.54
N SER A 85 6.84 -8.73 1.66
CA SER A 85 7.05 -8.66 0.21
C SER A 85 6.84 -7.22 -0.25
N TYR A 86 7.84 -6.65 -0.92
CA TYR A 86 7.78 -5.30 -1.48
C TYR A 86 8.01 -5.33 -2.97
N GLU A 87 6.98 -4.99 -3.75
CA GLU A 87 7.04 -5.00 -5.21
C GLU A 87 6.40 -3.73 -5.81
N ALA A 88 6.46 -3.60 -7.13
CA ALA A 88 5.60 -2.65 -7.81
C ALA A 88 4.12 -2.99 -7.52
N SER A 89 3.30 -1.99 -7.14
CA SER A 89 1.92 -2.21 -6.63
C SER A 89 1.06 -3.13 -7.51
N GLY A 90 1.04 -2.91 -8.83
CA GLY A 90 0.30 -3.78 -9.75
C GLY A 90 0.87 -5.20 -9.86
N THR A 91 2.17 -5.40 -9.66
CA THR A 91 2.80 -6.73 -9.56
C THR A 91 2.41 -7.41 -8.26
N GLN A 92 2.44 -6.69 -7.13
CA GLN A 92 2.04 -7.21 -5.83
C GLN A 92 0.57 -7.65 -5.84
N ALA A 93 -0.33 -6.84 -6.41
CA ALA A 93 -1.74 -7.18 -6.57
C ALA A 93 -1.95 -8.45 -7.39
N ARG A 94 -1.25 -8.59 -8.53
CA ARG A 94 -1.30 -9.81 -9.35
C ARG A 94 -0.75 -11.03 -8.63
N ALA A 95 0.29 -10.87 -7.81
CA ALA A 95 0.83 -11.96 -7.01
C ALA A 95 -0.19 -12.46 -5.99
N ILE A 96 -0.84 -11.56 -5.25
CA ILE A 96 -1.87 -11.90 -4.25
C ILE A 96 -3.08 -12.56 -4.94
N ALA A 97 -3.60 -11.96 -6.01
CA ALA A 97 -4.68 -12.54 -6.82
C ALA A 97 -4.29 -13.90 -7.43
N GLY A 98 -3.00 -14.13 -7.66
CA GLY A 98 -2.42 -15.39 -8.15
C GLY A 98 -2.11 -16.42 -7.06
N GLY A 99 -2.39 -16.12 -5.79
CA GLY A 99 -2.23 -17.05 -4.66
C GLY A 99 -1.06 -16.79 -3.73
N PHE A 100 -0.35 -15.65 -3.84
CA PHE A 100 0.55 -15.22 -2.77
C PHE A 100 -0.27 -14.94 -1.50
N GLU A 101 0.04 -15.67 -0.42
CA GLU A 101 -0.75 -15.68 0.82
C GLU A 101 -0.43 -14.49 1.74
N ALA A 102 -0.53 -13.26 1.22
CA ALA A 102 -0.46 -12.06 2.07
C ALA A 102 -1.69 -11.97 2.97
N ASP A 103 -1.50 -11.72 4.26
CA ASP A 103 -2.58 -11.42 5.22
C ASP A 103 -3.09 -9.98 5.06
N VAL A 104 -2.17 -9.05 4.79
CA VAL A 104 -2.45 -7.63 4.62
C VAL A 104 -1.88 -7.16 3.28
N ALA A 105 -2.71 -6.48 2.50
CA ALA A 105 -2.33 -5.83 1.25
C ALA A 105 -2.24 -4.31 1.48
N ILE A 106 -1.07 -3.72 1.23
CA ILE A 106 -0.84 -2.27 1.30
C ILE A 106 -0.37 -1.81 -0.07
N LEU A 107 -1.20 -1.09 -0.80
CA LEU A 107 -0.98 -0.87 -2.23
C LEU A 107 -0.92 0.62 -2.56
N ALA A 108 -0.42 0.94 -3.74
CA ALA A 108 -0.25 2.32 -4.17
C ALA A 108 -1.58 3.01 -4.51
N MET A 109 -2.66 2.26 -4.77
CA MET A 109 -3.94 2.80 -5.22
C MET A 109 -5.10 1.81 -4.98
N GLU A 110 -6.32 2.34 -4.90
CA GLU A 110 -7.56 1.56 -4.75
C GLU A 110 -7.71 0.47 -5.80
N GLY A 111 -7.43 0.82 -7.06
CA GLY A 111 -7.60 -0.12 -8.16
C GLY A 111 -6.80 -1.41 -7.94
N ASP A 112 -5.61 -1.35 -7.33
CA ASP A 112 -4.82 -2.55 -7.11
C ASP A 112 -5.46 -3.46 -6.05
N LEU A 113 -6.21 -2.91 -5.07
CA LEU A 113 -7.06 -3.70 -4.17
C LEU A 113 -8.29 -4.26 -4.89
N ASP A 114 -8.92 -3.49 -5.79
CA ASP A 114 -10.05 -3.98 -6.59
C ASP A 114 -9.68 -5.25 -7.36
N LYS A 115 -8.46 -5.34 -7.90
CA LYS A 115 -7.99 -6.55 -8.60
C LYS A 115 -7.95 -7.78 -7.68
N ILE A 116 -7.63 -7.59 -6.40
CA ILE A 116 -7.59 -8.66 -5.40
C ILE A 116 -9.02 -9.02 -4.97
N ALA A 117 -9.90 -8.03 -4.84
CA ALA A 117 -11.32 -8.22 -4.55
C ALA A 117 -12.05 -8.95 -5.69
N ASP A 118 -11.82 -8.55 -6.95
CA ASP A 118 -12.35 -9.19 -8.16
C ASP A 118 -11.91 -10.67 -8.28
N ALA A 119 -10.73 -11.00 -7.74
CA ALA A 119 -10.23 -12.37 -7.65
C ALA A 119 -10.81 -13.17 -6.46
N GLY A 120 -11.66 -12.55 -5.63
CA GLY A 120 -12.35 -13.16 -4.49
C GLY A 120 -11.48 -13.34 -3.24
N PHE A 121 -10.39 -12.58 -3.11
CA PHE A 121 -9.51 -12.64 -1.94
C PHE A 121 -9.84 -11.60 -0.87
N ILE A 122 -10.41 -10.46 -1.28
CA ILE A 122 -11.01 -9.44 -0.40
C ILE A 122 -12.51 -9.45 -0.67
N THR A 123 -13.30 -9.64 0.38
CA THR A 123 -14.75 -9.86 0.32
C THR A 123 -15.55 -8.86 1.15
N HIS A 124 -14.87 -8.14 2.05
CA HIS A 124 -15.46 -7.04 2.82
C HIS A 124 -15.33 -5.70 2.08
N ASP A 125 -16.11 -4.71 2.53
CA ASP A 125 -15.94 -3.32 2.11
C ASP A 125 -14.75 -2.70 2.87
N TRP A 126 -13.57 -2.75 2.26
CA TRP A 126 -12.36 -2.19 2.85
C TRP A 126 -12.41 -0.66 3.00
N LYS A 127 -13.30 0.02 2.24
CA LYS A 127 -13.50 1.48 2.36
C LYS A 127 -14.35 1.87 3.57
N ALA A 128 -15.02 0.91 4.22
CA ALA A 128 -15.79 1.18 5.44
C ALA A 128 -14.91 1.49 6.66
N GLN A 129 -13.59 1.34 6.54
CA GLN A 129 -12.62 1.72 7.56
C GLN A 129 -12.48 3.26 7.65
N PRO A 130 -11.99 3.80 8.77
CA PRO A 130 -11.70 5.23 8.87
C PRO A 130 -10.77 5.69 7.74
N ASN A 131 -10.91 6.96 7.34
CA ASN A 131 -10.22 7.55 6.20
C ASN A 131 -10.40 6.76 4.89
N ASN A 132 -11.58 6.15 4.70
CA ASN A 132 -11.90 5.32 3.53
C ASN A 132 -10.91 4.16 3.27
N GLY A 133 -10.26 3.65 4.33
CA GLY A 133 -9.24 2.61 4.22
C GLY A 133 -7.87 3.09 3.73
N PHE A 134 -7.68 4.40 3.56
CA PHE A 134 -6.38 4.99 3.26
C PHE A 134 -5.51 5.10 4.51
N ILE A 135 -4.22 4.77 4.34
CA ILE A 135 -3.23 4.84 5.43
C ILE A 135 -2.23 5.97 5.25
N THR A 136 -2.04 6.46 4.03
CA THR A 136 -1.15 7.59 3.72
C THR A 136 -1.66 8.34 2.52
N ASN A 137 -1.35 9.64 2.49
CA ASN A 137 -1.49 10.49 1.33
C ASN A 137 -0.11 10.91 0.79
N SER A 138 -0.08 11.34 -0.46
CA SER A 138 1.04 12.06 -1.07
C SER A 138 0.53 12.89 -2.24
N ILE A 139 1.44 13.52 -2.97
CA ILE A 139 1.16 14.16 -4.25
C ILE A 139 2.25 13.79 -5.25
N VAL A 140 1.95 13.92 -6.55
CA VAL A 140 3.00 13.85 -7.57
C VAL A 140 3.75 15.18 -7.61
N VAL A 141 5.08 15.11 -7.62
CA VAL A 141 5.99 16.26 -7.69
C VAL A 141 7.09 16.03 -8.71
N LEU A 142 7.86 17.07 -8.99
CA LEU A 142 9.06 17.00 -9.82
C LEU A 142 10.30 17.11 -8.92
N GLY A 143 11.19 16.13 -9.00
CA GLY A 143 12.51 16.19 -8.39
C GLY A 143 13.54 16.61 -9.43
N THR A 144 14.28 17.69 -9.17
CA THR A 144 15.36 18.16 -10.07
C THR A 144 16.73 17.96 -9.42
N ARG A 145 17.78 18.05 -10.23
CA ARG A 145 19.16 18.13 -9.73
C ARG A 145 19.33 19.36 -8.84
N ALA A 146 20.22 19.25 -7.84
CA ALA A 146 20.51 20.35 -6.93
C ALA A 146 20.85 21.67 -7.66
N GLY A 147 20.23 22.76 -7.20
CA GLY A 147 20.27 24.08 -7.82
C GLY A 147 19.27 24.27 -8.96
N ASN A 148 18.44 23.27 -9.28
CA ASN A 148 17.48 23.25 -10.40
C ASN A 148 18.06 23.87 -11.70
N PRO A 149 19.08 23.24 -12.31
CA PRO A 149 19.89 23.86 -13.37
C PRO A 149 19.12 24.22 -14.63
N LEU A 150 18.01 23.53 -14.90
CA LEU A 150 17.15 23.81 -16.06
C LEU A 150 16.00 24.77 -15.74
N GLY A 151 15.90 25.24 -14.48
CA GLY A 151 14.87 26.16 -14.04
C GLY A 151 13.45 25.62 -14.22
N ILE A 152 13.25 24.33 -13.93
CA ILE A 152 11.94 23.66 -13.98
C ILE A 152 11.04 24.29 -12.92
N LYS A 153 9.82 24.63 -13.29
CA LYS A 153 8.81 25.26 -12.43
C LYS A 153 7.47 24.55 -12.50
N ASP A 154 7.12 23.96 -13.64
CA ASP A 154 5.85 23.26 -13.82
C ASP A 154 5.95 22.18 -14.92
N TRP A 155 4.85 21.48 -15.17
CA TRP A 155 4.73 20.40 -16.15
C TRP A 155 5.12 20.82 -17.56
N GLU A 156 4.81 22.05 -18.01
CA GLU A 156 5.16 22.51 -19.35
C GLU A 156 6.67 22.49 -19.60
N ASP A 157 7.48 22.69 -18.56
CA ASP A 157 8.94 22.68 -18.69
C ASP A 157 9.47 21.29 -19.07
N LEU A 158 8.74 20.23 -18.76
CA LEU A 158 9.08 18.85 -19.14
C LEU A 158 8.95 18.60 -20.64
N THR A 159 8.25 19.46 -21.38
CA THR A 159 8.06 19.35 -22.84
C THR A 159 9.17 20.00 -23.65
N LYS A 160 10.08 20.73 -23.01
CA LYS A 160 11.13 21.50 -23.69
C LYS A 160 12.21 20.59 -24.27
N ASP A 161 12.73 20.97 -25.43
CA ASP A 161 13.87 20.28 -26.05
C ASP A 161 15.07 20.25 -25.09
N GLY A 162 15.69 19.07 -24.99
CA GLY A 162 16.89 18.86 -24.17
C GLY A 162 16.63 18.61 -22.69
N VAL A 163 15.37 18.63 -22.22
CA VAL A 163 15.01 18.16 -20.88
C VAL A 163 14.86 16.64 -20.90
N LYS A 164 15.55 15.94 -20.01
CA LYS A 164 15.47 14.49 -19.88
C LYS A 164 14.61 14.11 -18.68
N VAL A 165 13.45 13.51 -18.94
CA VAL A 165 12.46 13.15 -17.92
C VAL A 165 12.62 11.69 -17.49
N LEU A 166 12.41 11.42 -16.20
CA LEU A 166 12.26 10.07 -15.68
C LEU A 166 10.91 9.86 -15.01
N TYR A 167 10.28 8.74 -15.33
CA TYR A 167 9.20 8.13 -14.54
C TYR A 167 9.07 6.63 -14.86
N PRO A 168 8.56 5.81 -13.93
CA PRO A 168 8.45 4.36 -14.12
C PRO A 168 7.40 3.93 -15.16
N ASN A 169 7.35 2.63 -15.46
CA ASN A 169 6.40 2.02 -16.39
C ASN A 169 5.00 1.78 -15.77
N PRO A 170 3.90 2.33 -16.34
CA PRO A 170 2.53 2.17 -15.81
C PRO A 170 1.94 0.77 -15.93
N LYS A 171 2.55 -0.11 -16.73
CA LYS A 171 2.12 -1.51 -16.85
C LYS A 171 2.42 -2.31 -15.58
N THR A 172 3.49 -1.96 -14.87
CA THR A 172 3.96 -2.69 -13.67
C THR A 172 3.85 -1.85 -12.41
N SER A 173 4.16 -0.56 -12.48
CA SER A 173 4.20 0.36 -11.34
C SER A 173 2.88 1.08 -11.12
N GLY A 174 2.32 0.98 -9.91
CA GLY A 174 1.20 1.84 -9.51
C GLY A 174 1.61 3.32 -9.48
N GLY A 175 2.85 3.61 -9.06
CA GLY A 175 3.33 4.99 -9.06
C GLY A 175 3.44 5.64 -10.42
N ALA A 176 3.81 4.86 -11.43
CA ALA A 176 3.78 5.35 -12.81
C ALA A 176 2.38 5.74 -13.26
N GLN A 177 1.33 5.05 -12.77
CA GLN A 177 -0.03 5.45 -13.12
C GLN A 177 -0.41 6.76 -12.46
N TRP A 178 0.01 7.00 -11.22
CA TRP A 178 -0.17 8.31 -10.59
C TRP A 178 0.59 9.41 -11.33
N ASP A 179 1.85 9.16 -11.73
CA ASP A 179 2.66 10.12 -12.51
C ASP A 179 1.98 10.48 -13.84
N ILE A 180 1.50 9.47 -14.58
CA ILE A 180 0.80 9.69 -15.85
C ILE A 180 -0.58 10.33 -15.65
N ASN A 181 -1.31 9.95 -14.61
CA ASN A 181 -2.58 10.58 -14.25
C ASN A 181 -2.37 12.06 -13.88
N ALA A 182 -1.27 12.41 -13.22
CA ALA A 182 -0.91 13.78 -12.90
C ALA A 182 -0.62 14.58 -14.16
N ILE A 183 0.23 14.08 -15.06
CA ILE A 183 0.56 14.76 -16.33
C ILE A 183 -0.69 14.93 -17.20
N TYR A 184 -1.49 13.87 -17.37
CA TYR A 184 -2.72 13.91 -18.16
C TYR A 184 -3.76 14.85 -17.52
N GLY A 185 -3.95 14.77 -16.21
CA GLY A 185 -4.84 15.64 -15.45
C GLY A 185 -4.43 17.11 -15.52
N ALA A 186 -3.14 17.40 -15.41
CA ALA A 186 -2.59 18.75 -15.61
C ALA A 186 -2.88 19.26 -17.03
N GLY A 187 -2.72 18.42 -18.06
CA GLY A 187 -3.13 18.78 -19.42
C GLY A 187 -4.62 19.13 -19.54
N LEU A 188 -5.50 18.39 -18.85
CA LEU A 188 -6.93 18.69 -18.81
C LEU A 188 -7.21 20.03 -18.11
N LYS A 189 -6.57 20.28 -16.96
CA LYS A 189 -6.66 21.55 -16.21
C LYS A 189 -6.19 22.73 -17.06
N MET A 190 -5.05 22.59 -17.75
CA MET A 190 -4.54 23.59 -18.69
C MET A 190 -5.52 23.89 -19.83
N SER A 191 -6.20 22.87 -20.37
CA SER A 191 -7.22 23.10 -21.40
C SER A 191 -8.45 23.81 -20.84
N GLU A 192 -8.88 23.47 -19.62
CA GLU A 192 -10.01 24.14 -18.96
C GLU A 192 -9.69 25.63 -18.72
N GLU A 193 -8.48 25.95 -18.28
CA GLU A 193 -8.04 27.34 -18.09
C GLU A 193 -7.98 28.12 -19.41
N LYS A 194 -7.55 27.49 -20.50
CA LYS A 194 -7.35 28.16 -21.80
C LYS A 194 -8.64 28.31 -22.60
N SER A 195 -9.50 27.30 -22.62
CA SER A 195 -10.69 27.25 -23.49
C SER A 195 -12.00 27.07 -22.76
N GLY A 196 -12.00 26.96 -21.43
CA GLY A 196 -13.19 26.69 -20.62
C GLY A 196 -13.70 25.26 -20.73
N THR A 197 -12.94 24.36 -21.35
CA THR A 197 -13.36 22.98 -21.64
C THR A 197 -12.29 21.98 -21.27
N LYS A 198 -12.71 20.89 -20.65
CA LYS A 198 -11.89 19.71 -20.43
C LYS A 198 -11.65 18.99 -21.76
N ASP A 199 -10.49 19.20 -22.38
CA ASP A 199 -10.17 18.65 -23.71
C ASP A 199 -9.20 17.45 -23.62
N PRO A 200 -9.69 16.21 -23.81
CA PRO A 200 -8.86 15.01 -23.86
C PRO A 200 -7.81 15.01 -24.96
N ALA A 201 -8.05 15.70 -26.09
CA ALA A 201 -7.10 15.75 -27.20
C ALA A 201 -5.89 16.63 -26.85
N PHE A 202 -6.13 17.76 -26.17
CA PHE A 202 -5.08 18.59 -25.61
C PHE A 202 -4.26 17.81 -24.58
N ALA A 203 -4.92 17.17 -23.60
CA ALA A 203 -4.25 16.41 -22.55
C ALA A 203 -3.43 15.22 -23.08
N LYS A 204 -3.95 14.49 -24.09
CA LYS A 204 -3.18 13.45 -24.81
C LYS A 204 -1.93 14.03 -25.45
N SER A 205 -2.06 15.15 -26.17
CA SER A 205 -0.94 15.79 -26.87
C SER A 205 0.12 16.28 -25.89
N PHE A 206 -0.31 16.82 -24.75
CA PHE A 206 0.57 17.24 -23.66
C PHE A 206 1.34 16.06 -23.05
N LEU A 207 0.64 14.98 -22.69
CA LEU A 207 1.26 13.75 -22.21
C LEU A 207 2.26 13.18 -23.23
N LYS A 208 1.94 13.22 -24.53
CA LYS A 208 2.86 12.81 -25.60
C LYS A 208 4.12 13.68 -25.61
N ALA A 209 3.98 14.99 -25.49
CA ALA A 209 5.12 15.92 -25.50
C ALA A 209 6.06 15.67 -24.30
N VAL A 210 5.51 15.43 -23.10
CA VAL A 210 6.31 15.04 -21.94
C VAL A 210 6.96 13.66 -22.16
N HIS A 211 6.20 12.69 -22.67
CA HIS A 211 6.69 11.33 -22.88
C HIS A 211 7.81 11.24 -23.93
N ALA A 212 7.80 12.12 -24.94
CA ALA A 212 8.88 12.20 -25.93
C ALA A 212 10.26 12.50 -25.33
N ASN A 213 10.29 13.09 -24.12
CA ASN A 213 11.50 13.42 -23.39
C ASN A 213 11.88 12.38 -22.33
N VAL A 214 11.21 11.22 -22.27
CA VAL A 214 11.47 10.19 -21.25
C VAL A 214 12.66 9.31 -21.62
N GLU A 215 13.63 9.18 -20.72
CA GLU A 215 14.85 8.38 -20.95
C GLU A 215 14.70 6.89 -20.64
N SER A 216 13.90 6.54 -19.61
CA SER A 216 13.66 5.15 -19.22
C SER A 216 12.26 4.95 -18.65
N LEU A 217 11.72 3.74 -18.86
CA LEU A 217 10.48 3.27 -18.25
C LEU A 217 10.80 2.15 -17.25
N ASP A 218 11.35 2.53 -16.11
CA ASP A 218 11.80 1.60 -15.08
C ASP A 218 10.65 0.79 -14.46
N LYS A 219 10.97 -0.40 -13.93
CA LYS A 219 9.95 -1.36 -13.47
C LYS A 219 9.08 -0.88 -12.29
N SER A 220 9.57 0.07 -11.49
CA SER A 220 8.92 0.63 -10.29
C SER A 220 9.42 2.04 -10.00
N GLY A 221 8.68 2.83 -9.21
CA GLY A 221 9.12 4.16 -8.77
C GLY A 221 10.47 4.13 -8.06
N ARG A 222 10.71 3.12 -7.22
CA ARG A 222 12.02 2.93 -6.56
C ARG A 222 13.15 2.69 -7.56
N ALA A 223 12.90 1.91 -8.63
CA ALA A 223 13.88 1.68 -9.68
C ALA A 223 14.17 2.96 -10.48
N SER A 224 13.13 3.75 -10.77
CA SER A 224 13.28 5.06 -11.43
C SER A 224 14.09 6.04 -10.57
N MET A 225 13.83 6.09 -9.25
CA MET A 225 14.61 6.91 -8.33
C MET A 225 16.07 6.47 -8.25
N ALA A 226 16.35 5.16 -8.24
CA ALA A 226 17.72 4.67 -8.27
C ALA A 226 18.44 5.06 -9.58
N ALA A 227 17.76 4.95 -10.74
CA ALA A 227 18.30 5.41 -12.02
C ALA A 227 18.61 6.92 -12.00
N PHE A 228 17.69 7.72 -11.43
CA PHE A 228 17.90 9.16 -11.25
C PHE A 228 19.14 9.44 -10.39
N GLU A 229 19.30 8.75 -9.26
CA GLU A 229 20.48 8.85 -8.38
C GLU A 229 21.79 8.50 -9.07
N TYR A 230 21.77 7.53 -10.01
CA TYR A 230 22.92 7.17 -10.84
C TYR A 230 23.21 8.16 -11.98
N GLY A 231 22.49 9.28 -12.05
CA GLY A 231 22.75 10.36 -13.00
C GLY A 231 21.95 10.29 -14.30
N VAL A 232 20.94 9.42 -14.38
CA VAL A 232 20.02 9.39 -15.54
C VAL A 232 18.98 10.51 -15.39
N GLY A 233 18.69 11.24 -16.47
CA GLY A 233 17.67 12.29 -16.48
C GLY A 233 18.05 13.58 -15.74
N ASP A 234 17.32 14.65 -16.02
CA ASP A 234 17.47 15.97 -15.40
C ASP A 234 16.38 16.22 -14.35
N VAL A 235 15.21 15.62 -14.56
CA VAL A 235 14.02 15.75 -13.73
C VAL A 235 13.29 14.41 -13.62
N ILE A 236 12.89 14.04 -12.41
CA ILE A 236 12.09 12.85 -12.13
C ILE A 236 10.68 13.24 -11.70
N VAL A 237 9.68 12.62 -12.31
CA VAL A 237 8.28 12.68 -11.85
C VAL A 237 8.09 11.53 -10.87
N THR A 238 7.72 11.85 -9.64
CA THR A 238 7.63 10.86 -8.56
C THR A 238 6.73 11.37 -7.43
N TYR A 239 6.62 10.58 -6.37
CA TYR A 239 5.87 10.97 -5.19
C TYR A 239 6.68 11.90 -4.31
N GLU A 240 6.02 12.84 -3.66
CA GLU A 240 6.65 13.77 -2.71
C GLU A 240 7.45 13.04 -1.62
N ASN A 241 6.88 11.97 -1.06
CA ASN A 241 7.51 11.20 0.01
C ASN A 241 8.81 10.50 -0.46
N GLU A 242 8.94 10.15 -1.74
CA GLU A 242 10.18 9.55 -2.26
C GLU A 242 11.34 10.55 -2.25
N LEU A 243 11.07 11.84 -2.54
CA LEU A 243 12.09 12.89 -2.50
C LEU A 243 12.39 13.32 -1.06
N LEU A 244 11.36 13.56 -0.25
CA LEU A 244 11.53 13.97 1.15
C LEU A 244 12.34 12.94 1.97
N ALA A 245 12.09 11.65 1.77
CA ALA A 245 12.84 10.60 2.45
C ALA A 245 14.35 10.66 2.11
N ARG A 246 14.71 11.00 0.87
CA ARG A 246 16.12 11.08 0.42
C ARG A 246 16.79 12.38 0.80
N LEU A 247 16.05 13.49 0.81
CA LEU A 247 16.54 14.76 1.39
C LEU A 247 16.95 14.55 2.85
N LYS A 248 16.15 13.81 3.64
CA LYS A 248 16.48 13.44 5.02
C LYS A 248 17.76 12.58 5.13
N GLN A 249 18.07 11.79 4.10
CA GLN A 249 19.30 11.00 3.99
C GLN A 249 20.51 11.80 3.46
N GLY A 250 20.34 13.10 3.20
CA GLY A 250 21.40 13.99 2.75
C GLY A 250 21.65 13.99 1.23
N VAL A 251 20.77 13.36 0.44
CA VAL A 251 20.82 13.49 -1.01
C VAL A 251 20.25 14.84 -1.41
N ALA A 252 20.94 15.57 -2.30
CA ALA A 252 20.57 16.93 -2.66
C ALA A 252 19.67 16.95 -3.91
N TYR A 253 18.44 17.43 -3.74
CA TYR A 253 17.45 17.67 -4.79
C TYR A 253 16.75 19.01 -4.55
N ASP A 254 16.19 19.59 -5.60
CA ASP A 254 15.12 20.58 -5.44
C ASP A 254 13.80 19.93 -5.81
N ILE A 255 12.81 20.09 -4.92
CA ILE A 255 11.43 19.65 -5.17
C ILE A 255 10.68 20.83 -5.78
N VAL A 256 10.01 20.57 -6.88
CA VAL A 256 9.07 21.49 -7.51
C VAL A 256 7.68 20.88 -7.40
N VAL A 257 6.77 21.57 -6.71
CA VAL A 257 5.36 21.21 -6.64
C VAL A 257 4.64 21.90 -7.81
N PRO A 258 4.16 21.15 -8.81
CA PRO A 258 3.44 21.73 -9.95
C PRO A 258 2.15 22.41 -9.50
N LYS A 259 1.69 23.42 -10.25
CA LYS A 259 0.45 24.14 -9.94
C LYS A 259 -0.74 23.19 -9.81
N SER A 260 -0.98 22.40 -10.87
CA SER A 260 -2.02 21.37 -10.90
C SER A 260 -1.38 19.99 -10.73
N THR A 261 -1.63 19.34 -9.60
CA THR A 261 -1.14 17.97 -9.35
C THR A 261 -2.21 17.10 -8.71
N ILE A 262 -1.95 15.79 -8.65
CA ILE A 262 -2.91 14.80 -8.18
C ILE A 262 -2.63 14.39 -6.73
N LEU A 263 -3.69 14.27 -5.94
CA LEU A 263 -3.69 13.61 -4.64
C LEU A 263 -3.47 12.11 -4.85
N ILE A 264 -2.43 11.58 -4.21
CA ILE A 264 -2.15 10.15 -4.14
C ILE A 264 -2.70 9.65 -2.81
N GLU A 265 -3.58 8.64 -2.86
CA GLU A 265 -4.16 7.99 -1.68
C GLU A 265 -3.77 6.51 -1.70
N ASN A 266 -3.09 6.04 -0.65
CA ASN A 266 -2.58 4.66 -0.59
C ASN A 266 -3.41 3.83 0.40
N PRO A 267 -4.14 2.81 -0.09
CA PRO A 267 -5.02 2.02 0.77
C PRO A 267 -4.32 0.80 1.37
N ALA A 268 -4.90 0.32 2.47
CA ALA A 268 -4.58 -0.98 3.05
C ALA A 268 -5.86 -1.79 3.27
N ALA A 269 -5.79 -3.11 3.06
CA ALA A 269 -6.90 -4.02 3.32
C ALA A 269 -6.43 -5.37 3.85
N VAL A 270 -7.29 -5.98 4.65
CA VAL A 270 -7.14 -7.38 5.07
C VAL A 270 -7.45 -8.28 3.88
N VAL A 271 -6.65 -9.31 3.64
CA VAL A 271 -6.94 -10.32 2.63
C VAL A 271 -7.71 -11.46 3.28
N ASP A 272 -9.04 -11.34 3.29
CA ASP A 272 -9.96 -12.19 4.05
C ASP A 272 -9.64 -13.68 3.98
N LYS A 273 -9.47 -14.19 2.75
CA LYS A 273 -9.24 -15.61 2.49
C LYS A 273 -7.94 -16.13 3.13
N ASN A 274 -6.94 -15.28 3.26
CA ASN A 274 -5.63 -15.65 3.79
C ASN A 274 -5.62 -15.53 5.31
N VAL A 275 -6.18 -14.46 5.87
CA VAL A 275 -6.25 -14.32 7.32
C VAL A 275 -7.11 -15.38 8.00
N ASP A 276 -8.17 -15.83 7.33
CA ASP A 276 -9.01 -16.93 7.82
C ASP A 276 -8.28 -18.28 7.75
N ARG A 277 -7.38 -18.44 6.76
CA ARG A 277 -6.53 -19.62 6.63
C ARG A 277 -5.43 -19.66 7.68
N HIS A 278 -4.80 -18.51 7.94
CA HIS A 278 -3.67 -18.40 8.86
C HIS A 278 -4.10 -18.19 10.32
N GLY A 279 -5.36 -17.83 10.57
CA GLY A 279 -5.84 -17.47 11.91
C GLY A 279 -5.28 -16.12 12.39
N THR A 280 -4.94 -15.22 11.47
CA THR A 280 -4.25 -13.93 11.71
C THR A 280 -5.19 -12.72 11.67
N ARG A 281 -6.49 -12.92 11.43
CA ARG A 281 -7.46 -11.82 11.21
C ARG A 281 -7.39 -10.72 12.26
N LYS A 282 -7.36 -11.10 13.54
CA LYS A 282 -7.36 -10.14 14.65
C LYS A 282 -6.12 -9.25 14.65
N VAL A 283 -4.93 -9.82 14.45
CA VAL A 283 -3.67 -9.06 14.40
C VAL A 283 -3.57 -8.25 13.09
N ALA A 284 -4.12 -8.75 11.98
CA ALA A 284 -4.18 -8.04 10.70
C ALA A 284 -5.07 -6.79 10.75
N GLU A 285 -6.27 -6.91 11.32
CA GLU A 285 -7.20 -5.78 11.53
C GLU A 285 -6.60 -4.75 12.49
N ALA A 286 -5.99 -5.21 13.60
CA ALA A 286 -5.29 -4.33 14.53
C ALA A 286 -4.09 -3.62 13.88
N PHE A 287 -3.37 -4.29 12.97
CA PHE A 287 -2.26 -3.67 12.24
C PHE A 287 -2.76 -2.55 11.33
N ILE A 288 -3.83 -2.75 10.57
CA ILE A 288 -4.41 -1.69 9.73
C ILE A 288 -4.92 -0.52 10.58
N ALA A 289 -5.58 -0.80 11.71
CA ALA A 289 -5.99 0.24 12.64
C ALA A 289 -4.79 1.01 13.22
N TYR A 290 -3.72 0.31 13.59
CA TYR A 290 -2.48 0.91 14.09
C TYR A 290 -1.85 1.85 13.05
N LEU A 291 -1.86 1.49 11.76
CA LEU A 291 -1.35 2.37 10.69
C LEU A 291 -2.04 3.74 10.68
N GLN A 292 -3.28 3.85 11.17
CA GLN A 292 -4.03 5.11 11.25
C GLN A 292 -3.92 5.82 12.61
N SER A 293 -3.26 5.19 13.59
CA SER A 293 -3.01 5.78 14.90
C SER A 293 -2.10 7.01 14.79
N GLU A 294 -2.17 7.92 15.77
CA GLU A 294 -1.30 9.10 15.77
C GLU A 294 0.19 8.72 15.83
N GLU A 295 0.57 7.64 16.54
CA GLU A 295 1.97 7.20 16.63
C GLU A 295 2.48 6.78 15.25
N ALA A 296 1.76 5.91 14.57
CA ALA A 296 2.13 5.45 13.23
C ALA A 296 2.13 6.61 12.23
N GLN A 297 1.15 7.50 12.31
CA GLN A 297 1.03 8.63 11.39
C GLN A 297 2.13 9.67 11.58
N ARG A 298 2.59 9.91 12.82
CA ARG A 298 3.77 10.78 13.06
C ARG A 298 5.02 10.18 12.42
N LEU A 299 5.23 8.86 12.56
CA LEU A 299 6.34 8.18 11.89
C LEU A 299 6.21 8.27 10.36
N LEU A 300 5.04 7.99 9.80
CA LEU A 300 4.81 8.10 8.35
C LEU A 300 5.10 9.53 7.86
N ALA A 301 4.72 10.56 8.63
CA ALA A 301 5.06 11.95 8.33
C ALA A 301 6.58 12.20 8.35
N GLU A 302 7.33 11.61 9.28
CA GLU A 302 8.80 11.67 9.32
C GLU A 302 9.48 11.02 8.11
N HIS A 303 8.77 10.12 7.41
CA HIS A 303 9.19 9.55 6.12
C HIS A 303 8.60 10.29 4.90
N GLY A 304 7.95 11.44 5.12
CA GLY A 304 7.46 12.32 4.06
C GLY A 304 6.08 11.96 3.52
N PHE A 305 5.36 11.01 4.13
CA PHE A 305 3.97 10.75 3.77
C PHE A 305 3.05 11.81 4.40
N ARG A 306 2.06 12.30 3.64
CA ARG A 306 1.04 13.19 4.17
C ARG A 306 0.09 12.37 5.07
N PRO A 307 -0.14 12.78 6.34
CA PRO A 307 -0.98 12.03 7.26
C PRO A 307 -2.45 11.97 6.81
N VAL A 308 -3.10 10.85 7.13
CA VAL A 308 -4.57 10.70 7.04
C VAL A 308 -5.26 10.98 8.37
N ASN A 309 -4.53 10.92 9.48
CA ASN A 309 -5.04 11.26 10.80
C ASN A 309 -5.08 12.79 10.97
N GLY A 310 -6.26 13.34 11.28
CA GLY A 310 -6.48 14.78 11.37
C GLY A 310 -5.58 15.50 12.38
N VAL A 311 -5.32 14.90 13.55
CA VAL A 311 -4.44 15.50 14.57
C VAL A 311 -3.02 15.60 14.04
N VAL A 312 -2.51 14.54 13.42
CA VAL A 312 -1.15 14.54 12.87
C VAL A 312 -1.05 15.39 11.61
N ALA A 313 -2.12 15.50 10.83
CA ALA A 313 -2.18 16.39 9.68
C ALA A 313 -2.05 17.87 10.11
N GLU A 314 -2.74 18.27 11.19
CA GLU A 314 -2.59 19.59 11.82
C GLU A 314 -1.17 19.81 12.36
N GLU A 315 -0.59 18.81 13.06
CA GLU A 315 0.81 18.88 13.54
C GLU A 315 1.83 19.01 12.39
N ALA A 316 1.48 18.49 11.20
CA ALA A 316 2.33 18.52 10.03
C ALA A 316 2.10 19.75 9.12
N GLU A 317 1.25 20.70 9.52
CA GLU A 317 1.05 21.95 8.80
C GLU A 317 2.40 22.66 8.55
N GLY A 318 2.61 23.10 7.32
CA GLY A 318 3.85 23.76 6.89
C GLY A 318 5.03 22.82 6.60
N ARG A 319 4.93 21.51 6.88
CA ARG A 319 5.94 20.51 6.45
C ARG A 319 5.77 20.11 4.99
N PHE A 320 4.55 20.18 4.48
CA PHE A 320 4.17 19.83 3.12
C PHE A 320 3.66 21.05 2.40
N GLU A 321 4.15 21.30 1.19
CA GLU A 321 3.68 22.41 0.37
C GLU A 321 2.28 22.10 -0.16
N THR A 322 1.37 23.06 -0.07
CA THR A 322 0.01 22.91 -0.60
C THR A 322 -0.01 23.36 -2.06
N PRO A 323 -0.27 22.46 -3.02
CA PRO A 323 -0.39 22.85 -4.42
C PRO A 323 -1.59 23.77 -4.64
N GLU A 324 -1.50 24.67 -5.61
CA GLU A 324 -2.54 25.64 -5.94
C GLU A 324 -3.84 24.96 -6.41
N ASP A 325 -3.72 23.90 -7.20
CA ASP A 325 -4.82 23.13 -7.75
C ASP A 325 -4.60 21.63 -7.55
N LEU A 326 -4.95 21.14 -6.36
CA LEU A 326 -4.98 19.72 -6.06
C LEU A 326 -6.25 19.08 -6.60
N PHE A 327 -6.11 18.12 -7.52
CA PHE A 327 -7.22 17.28 -7.95
C PHE A 327 -7.03 15.84 -7.46
N ASP A 328 -8.11 15.07 -7.41
CA ASP A 328 -8.06 13.64 -7.07
C ASP A 328 -8.42 12.78 -8.29
N ILE A 329 -8.49 11.47 -8.10
CA ILE A 329 -8.85 10.55 -9.17
C ILE A 329 -10.30 10.73 -9.66
N SER A 330 -11.18 11.29 -8.83
CA SER A 330 -12.58 11.55 -9.20
C SER A 330 -12.68 12.64 -10.26
N TYR A 331 -11.76 13.61 -10.27
CA TYR A 331 -11.63 14.56 -11.38
C TYR A 331 -11.44 13.83 -12.70
N LEU A 332 -10.70 12.71 -12.74
CA LEU A 332 -10.52 11.90 -13.96
C LEU A 332 -11.66 10.89 -14.22
N GLY A 333 -12.74 10.91 -13.42
CA GLY A 333 -13.87 9.98 -13.51
C GLY A 333 -13.72 8.72 -12.65
N GLY A 334 -12.70 8.65 -11.80
CA GLY A 334 -12.42 7.50 -10.93
C GLY A 334 -11.66 6.37 -11.63
N TRP A 335 -11.16 5.41 -10.84
CA TRP A 335 -10.33 4.31 -11.34
C TRP A 335 -10.96 3.47 -12.47
N PRO A 336 -12.27 3.14 -12.46
CA PRO A 336 -12.89 2.41 -13.57
C PRO A 336 -12.78 3.17 -14.91
N GLU A 337 -13.06 4.47 -14.91
CA GLU A 337 -12.98 5.30 -16.11
C GLU A 337 -11.53 5.47 -16.56
N VAL A 338 -10.61 5.76 -15.64
CA VAL A 338 -9.17 5.91 -15.92
C VAL A 338 -8.59 4.62 -16.53
N ARG A 339 -8.99 3.45 -16.04
CA ARG A 339 -8.58 2.16 -16.63
C ARG A 339 -9.10 1.98 -18.04
N SER A 340 -10.34 2.37 -18.29
CA SER A 340 -10.99 2.25 -19.60
C SER A 340 -10.38 3.22 -20.61
N THR A 341 -10.22 4.48 -20.24
CA THR A 341 -9.86 5.57 -21.15
C THR A 341 -8.35 5.78 -21.28
N LEU A 342 -7.58 5.59 -20.20
CA LEU A 342 -6.15 5.84 -20.19
C LEU A 342 -5.34 4.56 -20.42
N TYR A 343 -5.66 3.48 -19.70
CA TYR A 343 -4.82 2.27 -19.63
C TYR A 343 -5.34 1.04 -20.39
N SER A 344 -6.49 1.12 -21.06
CA SER A 344 -6.95 0.02 -21.91
C SER A 344 -6.07 -0.11 -23.16
N LYS A 345 -6.17 -1.24 -23.89
CA LYS A 345 -5.39 -1.44 -25.14
C LYS A 345 -5.60 -0.35 -26.20
N LYS A 346 -6.71 0.39 -26.13
CA LYS A 346 -7.03 1.52 -27.01
C LYS A 346 -6.96 2.87 -26.28
N GLY A 347 -6.56 2.87 -25.01
CA GLY A 347 -6.53 4.04 -24.15
C GLY A 347 -5.41 5.01 -24.52
N VAL A 348 -5.50 6.22 -23.98
CA VAL A 348 -4.60 7.35 -24.26
C VAL A 348 -3.13 6.94 -24.14
N TRP A 349 -2.75 6.20 -23.09
CA TRP A 349 -1.37 5.80 -22.87
C TRP A 349 -0.80 4.98 -24.04
N TYR A 350 -1.55 3.98 -24.52
CA TYR A 350 -1.11 3.16 -25.64
C TYR A 350 -1.13 3.90 -26.97
N GLN A 351 -2.00 4.90 -27.12
CA GLN A 351 -1.94 5.77 -28.29
C GLN A 351 -0.70 6.67 -28.27
N VAL A 352 -0.35 7.23 -27.10
CA VAL A 352 0.89 8.01 -26.93
C VAL A 352 2.12 7.18 -27.30
N LEU A 353 2.19 5.93 -26.82
CA LEU A 353 3.27 5.00 -27.17
C LEU A 353 3.34 4.63 -28.65
N ALA A 354 2.20 4.61 -29.36
CA ALA A 354 2.15 4.26 -30.78
C ALA A 354 2.43 5.46 -31.71
N ASP A 355 2.22 6.68 -31.21
CA ASP A 355 2.39 7.92 -31.97
C ASP A 355 3.85 8.46 -31.92
N LEU A 356 4.73 7.83 -31.13
CA LEU A 356 6.18 8.08 -31.05
C LEU A 356 6.94 6.94 -31.73
#